data_AF-A0AAR2K9C5-F1
#
_entry.id   AF-A0AAR2K9C5-F1
#
_cell.length_a   1.000
_cell.length_b   1.000
_cell.length_c   1.000
_cell.angle_alpha   90.00
_cell.angle_beta   90.00
_cell.angle_gamma   90.00
#
_symmetry.space_group_name_H-M   'P 1'
#
loop_
_entity.id
_entity.type
_entity.pdbx_description
1 polymer ?
#
loop_
_entity_poly.entity_id
_entity_poly.type
_entity_poly.pdbx_seq_one_letter_code
_entity_poly.pdbx_strand_id
1 'polypeptide(L)'
;RDAPHFIFLLSMFVCWIDHYIDFVLCADPVPGACNLEFPLENDPNIYLRYNIYETVIRFAPANIGHARDVTPPACDVDTGSSTRWRLEYDVYQYFLPENDLSEQSLVSGIERVASVSSMEENGRKLMTLSSKDRTELSFNSIPGQGVIYSIIVRDPITNTSASYIPVHTYACSFASILDGCTTLGKISTKVFFTITGLAGLFVCFLGHRFFKCELFCMGFAFGAFFFFVLITRTTMLDYNIRLTLTAVIGVVGGVILVMTWWRFGSVMACVVVVGLILGFLVSSIVFFTPLGDLAVFRNDVVFWVTFSCIVLIVPLFFIRWPREGNITTCGIVGAYMVVLTVNAYTYTSLSYITMDILKRFLNSNFSRAFISVPLQNIDFIMITVWVVLAVSGIVVQLYRERSRPFFPPSPYVMWRQERERRKTNVLDPSHHIPSFPARLLARARQLTRHTEPAGERTPLLL
;
A
#
# COMPACT_ATOMS: atom_id res chain seq x y z
N ARG A 1 -12.78 -38.39 26.25
CA ARG A 1 -11.97 -38.45 27.50
C ARG A 1 -11.34 -37.07 27.66
N ASP A 2 -12.18 -36.02 27.52
CA ASP A 2 -11.77 -34.65 27.14
C ASP A 2 -12.62 -33.62 27.90
N ALA A 3 -13.02 -33.97 29.12
CA ALA A 3 -13.65 -33.05 30.06
C ALA A 3 -12.67 -32.08 30.78
N PRO A 4 -11.35 -32.38 30.97
CA PRO A 4 -10.53 -31.51 31.81
C PRO A 4 -10.06 -30.21 31.13
N HIS A 5 -10.04 -30.13 29.79
CA HIS A 5 -9.64 -28.90 29.08
C HIS A 5 -10.75 -27.84 29.01
N PHE A 6 -12.02 -28.26 28.96
CA PHE A 6 -13.16 -27.33 28.97
C PHE A 6 -13.38 -26.74 30.37
N ILE A 7 -13.08 -27.51 31.42
CA ILE A 7 -13.13 -27.04 32.81
C ILE A 7 -11.98 -26.06 33.11
N PHE A 8 -10.81 -26.20 32.46
CA PHE A 8 -9.68 -25.28 32.64
C PHE A 8 -9.90 -23.91 31.96
N LEU A 9 -10.55 -23.90 30.79
CA LEU A 9 -10.97 -22.66 30.11
C LEU A 9 -12.12 -21.96 30.86
N LEU A 10 -13.09 -22.73 31.40
CA LEU A 10 -14.12 -22.17 32.27
C LEU A 10 -13.55 -21.70 33.61
N SER A 11 -12.55 -22.38 34.20
CA SER A 11 -11.92 -21.91 35.43
C SER A 11 -11.05 -20.70 35.21
N MET A 12 -10.40 -20.54 34.05
CA MET A 12 -9.76 -19.27 33.68
C MET A 12 -10.79 -18.17 33.45
N PHE A 13 -11.92 -18.43 32.80
CA PHE A 13 -12.99 -17.44 32.64
C PHE A 13 -13.62 -17.04 33.99
N VAL A 14 -13.87 -18.01 34.88
CA VAL A 14 -14.42 -17.77 36.23
C VAL A 14 -13.39 -17.11 37.14
N CYS A 15 -12.11 -17.50 37.09
CA CYS A 15 -11.06 -16.84 37.86
C CYS A 15 -10.74 -15.44 37.31
N TRP A 16 -10.90 -15.21 36.00
CA TRP A 16 -10.79 -13.86 35.40
C TRP A 16 -11.98 -12.99 35.81
N ILE A 17 -13.20 -13.54 35.87
CA ILE A 17 -14.40 -12.85 36.39
C ILE A 17 -14.26 -12.56 37.90
N ASP A 18 -13.79 -13.51 38.70
CA ASP A 18 -13.64 -13.34 40.15
C ASP A 18 -12.51 -12.34 40.49
N HIS A 19 -11.41 -12.31 39.74
CA HIS A 19 -10.36 -11.31 39.94
C HIS A 19 -10.74 -9.90 39.42
N TYR A 20 -11.71 -9.78 38.51
CA TYR A 20 -12.20 -8.49 37.98
C TYR A 20 -13.25 -7.84 38.88
N ILE A 21 -13.98 -8.64 39.68
CA ILE A 21 -15.05 -8.16 40.56
C ILE A 21 -14.53 -7.59 41.89
N ASP A 22 -13.30 -7.93 42.29
CA ASP A 22 -12.75 -7.55 43.60
C ASP A 22 -12.11 -6.15 43.68
N PHE A 23 -12.06 -5.38 42.60
CA PHE A 23 -11.38 -4.07 42.57
C PHE A 23 -12.17 -2.90 41.98
N VAL A 24 -13.50 -2.98 41.86
CA VAL A 24 -14.30 -1.76 41.58
C VAL A 24 -14.37 -0.95 42.87
N LEU A 25 -13.57 0.11 43.00
CA LEU A 25 -13.81 1.11 44.04
C LEU A 25 -15.18 1.75 43.75
N CYS A 26 -15.96 2.09 44.79
CA CYS A 26 -17.30 2.69 44.66
C CYS A 26 -17.37 3.97 43.78
N ALA A 27 -16.24 4.53 43.36
CA ALA A 27 -16.13 5.72 42.53
C ALA A 27 -15.65 5.44 41.09
N ASP A 28 -15.33 4.20 40.74
CA ASP A 28 -14.86 3.86 39.39
C ASP A 28 -16.04 3.83 38.41
N PRO A 29 -15.88 4.38 37.19
CA PRO A 29 -16.92 4.30 36.16
C PRO A 29 -17.24 2.84 35.83
N VAL A 30 -18.51 2.55 35.52
CA VAL A 30 -18.97 1.18 35.22
C VAL A 30 -19.08 1.02 33.70
N PRO A 31 -18.17 0.27 33.05
CA PRO A 31 -18.19 0.06 31.60
C PRO A 31 -19.48 -0.62 31.14
N GLY A 32 -20.10 -0.09 30.09
CA GLY A 32 -21.28 -0.70 29.47
C GLY A 32 -22.58 -0.67 30.28
N ALA A 33 -22.62 0.05 31.41
CA ALA A 33 -23.81 0.13 32.27
C ALA A 33 -24.98 0.95 31.70
N CYS A 34 -24.76 1.65 30.58
CA CYS A 34 -25.81 2.35 29.84
C CYS A 34 -26.05 1.68 28.49
N ASN A 35 -26.26 0.36 28.52
CA ASN A 35 -26.51 -0.42 27.31
C ASN A 35 -28.00 -0.47 26.95
N LEU A 36 -28.32 -0.16 25.69
CA LEU A 36 -29.64 -0.30 25.09
C LEU A 36 -29.63 -1.18 23.82
N GLU A 37 -28.45 -1.57 23.34
CA GLU A 37 -28.26 -2.23 22.03
C GLU A 37 -27.91 -3.72 22.15
N PHE A 38 -27.21 -4.12 23.21
CA PHE A 38 -26.65 -5.46 23.38
C PHE A 38 -27.43 -6.28 24.43
N PRO A 39 -27.26 -7.61 24.49
CA PRO A 39 -28.14 -8.46 25.30
C PRO A 39 -27.88 -8.42 26.81
N LEU A 40 -26.72 -7.93 27.26
CA LEU A 40 -26.38 -7.84 28.68
C LEU A 40 -26.84 -6.49 29.25
N GLU A 41 -27.42 -6.46 30.45
CA GLU A 41 -27.84 -5.20 31.08
C GLU A 41 -26.65 -4.24 31.28
N ASN A 42 -25.55 -4.76 31.81
CA ASN A 42 -24.25 -4.10 31.80
C ASN A 42 -23.33 -4.87 30.85
N ASP A 43 -22.94 -4.24 29.73
CA ASP A 43 -22.15 -4.90 28.70
C ASP A 43 -20.74 -4.29 28.52
N PRO A 44 -19.73 -4.78 29.26
CA PRO A 44 -18.36 -4.31 29.14
C PRO A 44 -17.63 -4.89 27.91
N ASN A 45 -18.30 -5.68 27.06
CA ASN A 45 -17.65 -6.29 25.90
C ASN A 45 -17.50 -5.30 24.74
N ILE A 46 -16.38 -5.45 24.03
CA ILE A 46 -16.15 -4.75 22.76
C ILE A 46 -16.52 -5.70 21.63
N TYR A 47 -17.52 -5.31 20.84
CA TYR A 47 -17.96 -6.05 19.68
C TYR A 47 -17.12 -5.68 18.46
N LEU A 48 -16.43 -6.67 17.90
CA LEU A 48 -15.56 -6.49 16.75
C LEU A 48 -16.20 -7.09 15.49
N ARG A 49 -16.18 -6.32 14.41
CA ARG A 49 -16.53 -6.79 13.05
C ARG A 49 -15.42 -6.39 12.11
N TYR A 50 -14.95 -7.30 11.28
CA TYR A 50 -13.90 -6.98 10.31
C TYR A 50 -14.29 -7.41 8.90
N ASN A 51 -13.78 -6.66 7.94
CA ASN A 51 -13.72 -7.06 6.53
C ASN A 51 -12.28 -6.83 6.02
N ILE A 52 -12.05 -7.08 4.74
CA ILE A 52 -10.71 -6.97 4.12
C ILE A 52 -10.18 -5.52 4.12
N TYR A 53 -11.07 -4.53 4.25
CA TYR A 53 -10.75 -3.10 4.19
C TYR A 53 -10.63 -2.48 5.60
N GLU A 54 -11.61 -2.71 6.47
CA GLU A 54 -11.74 -2.08 7.78
C GLU A 54 -12.18 -3.04 8.89
N THR A 55 -11.75 -2.74 10.10
CA THR A 55 -12.14 -3.38 11.36
C THR A 55 -12.92 -2.37 12.19
N VAL A 56 -14.17 -2.67 12.48
CA VAL A 56 -15.07 -1.81 13.25
C VAL A 56 -15.23 -2.38 14.65
N ILE A 57 -15.00 -1.55 15.67
CA ILE A 57 -15.32 -1.88 17.06
C ILE A 57 -16.53 -1.08 17.52
N ARG A 58 -17.38 -1.71 18.32
CA ARG A 58 -18.57 -1.12 18.95
C ARG A 58 -18.63 -1.50 20.41
N PHE A 59 -19.06 -0.58 21.26
CA PHE A 59 -19.15 -0.81 22.69
C PHE A 59 -20.33 -0.02 23.28
N ALA A 60 -20.88 -0.50 24.41
CA ALA A 60 -21.93 0.20 25.12
C ALA A 60 -21.36 1.38 25.94
N PRO A 61 -22.07 2.51 26.04
CA PRO A 61 -21.67 3.61 26.92
C PRO A 61 -21.57 3.19 28.39
N ALA A 62 -20.63 3.79 29.11
CA ALA A 62 -20.44 3.59 30.54
C ALA A 62 -21.37 4.48 31.36
N ASN A 63 -21.51 4.16 32.65
CA ASN A 63 -22.17 5.00 33.65
C ASN A 63 -21.21 5.40 34.77
N ILE A 64 -21.60 6.40 35.56
CA ILE A 64 -20.81 6.83 36.73
C ILE A 64 -20.82 5.72 37.79
N GLY A 65 -19.69 5.57 38.49
CA GLY A 65 -19.58 4.71 39.66
C GLY A 65 -20.61 5.06 40.74
N HIS A 66 -21.20 4.04 41.33
CA HIS A 66 -22.11 4.15 42.46
C HIS A 66 -21.77 3.11 43.51
N ALA A 67 -22.16 3.37 44.75
CA ALA A 67 -21.97 2.41 45.83
C ALA A 67 -22.80 1.13 45.58
N ARG A 68 -22.28 -0.01 46.04
CA ARG A 68 -23.01 -1.29 45.98
C ARG A 68 -24.37 -1.14 46.67
N ASP A 69 -25.38 -1.78 46.11
CA ASP A 69 -26.79 -1.78 46.58
C ASP A 69 -27.55 -0.43 46.46
N VAL A 70 -26.96 0.58 45.81
CA VAL A 70 -27.67 1.80 45.43
C VAL A 70 -28.18 1.67 44.00
N THR A 71 -29.41 2.14 43.74
CA THR A 71 -29.96 2.19 42.38
C THR A 71 -29.04 2.98 41.45
N PRO A 72 -28.62 2.42 40.30
CA PRO A 72 -27.70 3.10 39.40
C PRO A 72 -28.29 4.43 38.93
N PRO A 73 -27.45 5.46 38.74
CA PRO A 73 -27.92 6.73 38.20
C PRO A 73 -28.50 6.49 36.81
N ALA A 74 -29.63 7.13 36.52
CA ALA A 74 -30.31 6.94 35.24
C ALA A 74 -29.45 7.45 34.07
N CYS A 75 -29.38 6.64 33.02
CA CYS A 75 -28.70 6.99 31.78
C CYS A 75 -29.51 8.06 31.03
N ASP A 76 -28.83 9.09 30.52
CA ASP A 76 -29.39 10.09 29.58
C ASP A 76 -30.57 10.93 30.05
N VAL A 77 -30.63 11.21 31.36
CA VAL A 77 -31.61 12.16 31.92
C VAL A 77 -31.22 13.62 31.70
N ASP A 78 -29.93 13.93 31.79
CA ASP A 78 -29.38 15.26 31.55
C ASP A 78 -27.96 15.17 30.97
N THR A 79 -27.51 16.20 30.28
CA THR A 79 -26.17 16.35 29.70
C THR A 79 -25.21 17.13 30.60
N GLY A 80 -25.63 17.46 31.83
CA GLY A 80 -24.83 18.15 32.83
C GLY A 80 -23.63 17.36 33.36
N SER A 81 -22.76 18.03 34.12
CA SER A 81 -21.52 17.45 34.68
C SER A 81 -21.73 16.41 35.78
N SER A 82 -22.97 16.22 36.24
CA SER A 82 -23.36 15.21 37.23
C SER A 82 -23.79 13.89 36.62
N THR A 83 -23.81 13.76 35.29
CA THR A 83 -24.27 12.56 34.57
C THR A 83 -23.13 11.91 33.79
N ARG A 84 -23.40 10.73 33.20
CA ARG A 84 -22.44 9.98 32.39
C ARG A 84 -21.78 10.81 31.28
N TRP A 85 -22.40 11.91 30.86
CA TRP A 85 -21.93 12.76 29.77
C TRP A 85 -20.56 13.42 30.03
N ARG A 86 -20.10 13.43 31.29
CA ARG A 86 -18.75 13.85 31.68
C ARG A 86 -17.65 12.83 31.37
N LEU A 87 -18.03 11.56 31.16
CA LEU A 87 -17.08 10.48 30.96
C LEU A 87 -16.40 10.61 29.60
N GLU A 88 -15.10 10.33 29.60
CA GLU A 88 -14.24 10.29 28.42
C GLU A 88 -13.78 8.85 28.17
N TYR A 89 -13.70 8.46 26.89
CA TYR A 89 -13.30 7.11 26.49
C TYR A 89 -11.98 7.18 25.73
N ASP A 90 -10.93 6.68 26.36
CA ASP A 90 -9.62 6.57 25.75
C ASP A 90 -9.50 5.24 25.01
N VAL A 91 -9.24 5.34 23.70
CA VAL A 91 -9.19 4.19 22.80
C VAL A 91 -7.73 3.81 22.58
N TYR A 92 -7.39 2.60 23.00
CA TYR A 92 -6.05 2.04 22.92
C TYR A 92 -5.98 0.92 21.90
N GLN A 93 -4.81 0.80 21.29
CA GLN A 93 -4.47 -0.29 20.40
C GLN A 93 -3.08 -0.84 20.76
N TYR A 94 -2.97 -2.16 20.77
CA TYR A 94 -1.72 -2.87 20.93
C TYR A 94 -1.52 -3.87 19.79
N PHE A 95 -0.35 -3.81 19.14
CA PHE A 95 -0.01 -4.72 18.06
C PHE A 95 0.76 -5.93 18.59
N LEU A 96 0.33 -7.13 18.20
CA LEU A 96 1.06 -8.36 18.46
C LEU A 96 2.29 -8.48 17.53
N PRO A 97 3.28 -9.32 17.87
CA PRO A 97 4.43 -9.56 17.00
C PRO A 97 4.02 -9.98 15.58
N GLU A 98 4.67 -9.40 14.56
CA GLU A 98 4.45 -9.75 13.17
C GLU A 98 4.86 -11.21 12.90
N ASN A 99 4.12 -11.88 12.00
CA ASN A 99 4.39 -13.25 11.57
C ASN A 99 4.28 -14.32 12.69
N ASP A 100 3.75 -13.96 13.86
CA ASP A 100 3.46 -14.89 14.96
C ASP A 100 1.95 -15.00 15.16
N LEU A 101 1.42 -16.18 14.84
CA LEU A 101 0.01 -16.52 14.97
C LEU A 101 -0.23 -17.52 16.13
N SER A 102 0.77 -17.70 17.01
CA SER A 102 0.68 -18.66 18.09
C SER A 102 -0.25 -18.18 19.21
N GLU A 103 -0.93 -19.13 19.84
CA GLU A 103 -1.78 -18.86 21.00
C GLU A 103 -0.97 -18.26 22.17
N GLN A 104 0.29 -18.68 22.34
CA GLN A 104 1.17 -18.16 23.40
C GLN A 104 1.44 -16.66 23.25
N SER A 105 1.67 -16.22 22.01
CA SER A 105 1.88 -14.80 21.69
C SER A 105 0.62 -13.98 21.94
N LEU A 106 -0.55 -14.52 21.61
CA LEU A 106 -1.83 -13.90 21.91
C LEU A 106 -2.08 -13.78 23.42
N VAL A 107 -1.93 -14.88 24.16
CA VAL A 107 -2.19 -14.91 25.62
C VAL A 107 -1.24 -13.97 26.35
N SER A 108 0.06 -14.01 26.03
CA SER A 108 1.04 -13.09 26.61
C SER A 108 0.78 -11.64 26.21
N GLY A 109 0.29 -11.39 24.99
CA GLY A 109 -0.14 -10.07 24.55
C GLY A 109 -1.34 -9.54 25.35
N ILE A 110 -2.35 -10.38 25.59
CA ILE A 110 -3.52 -10.04 26.40
C ILE A 110 -3.10 -9.78 27.86
N GLU A 111 -2.23 -10.62 28.43
CA GLU A 111 -1.72 -10.45 29.79
C GLU A 111 -1.00 -9.10 29.97
N ARG A 112 -0.19 -8.70 28.99
CA ARG A 112 0.52 -7.40 28.99
C ARG A 112 -0.41 -6.19 28.93
N VAL A 113 -1.65 -6.35 28.49
CA VAL A 113 -2.61 -5.26 28.34
C VAL A 113 -3.91 -5.51 29.12
N ALA A 114 -3.87 -6.41 30.10
CA ALA A 114 -5.04 -6.82 30.86
C ALA A 114 -5.50 -5.75 31.87
N SER A 115 -4.59 -4.91 32.36
CA SER A 115 -4.90 -3.84 33.31
C SER A 115 -4.87 -2.46 32.65
N VAL A 116 -5.57 -1.48 33.25
CA VAL A 116 -5.53 -0.07 32.83
C VAL A 116 -4.09 0.42 32.78
N SER A 117 -3.32 0.27 33.87
CA SER A 117 -1.93 0.71 33.94
C SER A 117 -1.04 0.06 32.88
N SER A 118 -1.18 -1.25 32.66
CA SER A 118 -0.36 -1.97 31.68
C SER A 118 -0.73 -1.59 30.24
N MET A 119 -1.99 -1.26 29.97
CA MET A 119 -2.42 -0.76 28.67
C MET A 119 -1.93 0.68 28.41
N GLU A 120 -1.88 1.54 29.44
CA GLU A 120 -1.32 2.89 29.31
C GLU A 120 0.20 2.86 29.07
N GLU A 121 0.91 1.90 29.65
CA GLU A 121 2.36 1.73 29.47
C GLU A 121 2.73 1.10 28.12
N ASN A 122 2.01 0.06 27.69
CA ASN A 122 2.37 -0.74 26.51
C ASN A 122 1.55 -0.41 25.26
N GLY A 123 0.31 0.06 25.45
CA GLY A 123 -0.62 0.37 24.38
C GLY A 123 -0.40 1.75 23.79
N ARG A 124 -0.82 1.94 22.54
CA ARG A 124 -0.84 3.24 21.90
C ARG A 124 -2.23 3.85 22.04
N LYS A 125 -2.32 4.99 22.74
CA LYS A 125 -3.54 5.82 22.74
C LYS A 125 -3.74 6.41 21.34
N LEU A 126 -4.88 6.12 20.72
CA LEU A 126 -5.22 6.63 19.39
C LEU A 126 -6.02 7.93 19.50
N MET A 127 -7.02 7.95 20.39
CA MET A 127 -7.86 9.12 20.62
C MET A 127 -8.65 9.02 21.92
N THR A 128 -9.24 10.15 22.29
CA THR A 128 -10.23 10.28 23.35
C THR A 128 -11.58 10.63 22.73
N LEU A 129 -12.61 9.88 23.07
CA LEU A 129 -13.99 10.15 22.68
C LEU A 129 -14.75 10.78 23.85
N SER A 130 -15.59 11.76 23.54
CA SER A 130 -16.59 12.25 24.48
C SER A 130 -17.81 11.35 24.47
N SER A 131 -18.63 11.40 25.51
CA SER A 131 -19.95 10.76 25.53
C SER A 131 -20.92 11.24 24.44
N LYS A 132 -20.60 12.36 23.76
CA LYS A 132 -21.31 12.86 22.56
C LYS A 132 -20.92 12.16 21.27
N ASP A 133 -19.75 11.55 21.24
CA ASP A 133 -19.28 10.84 20.07
C ASP A 133 -19.94 9.47 19.98
N ARG A 134 -20.04 8.94 18.77
CA ARG A 134 -20.57 7.60 18.55
C ARG A 134 -19.59 6.57 19.11
N THR A 135 -20.09 5.59 19.86
CA THR A 135 -19.31 4.45 20.40
C THR A 135 -18.99 3.39 19.33
N GLU A 136 -18.63 3.85 18.14
CA GLU A 136 -18.28 3.03 16.98
C GLU A 136 -17.06 3.64 16.28
N LEU A 137 -16.01 2.83 16.11
CA LEU A 137 -14.77 3.27 15.48
C LEU A 137 -14.34 2.26 14.43
N SER A 138 -13.90 2.78 13.28
CA SER A 138 -13.30 1.99 12.20
C SER A 138 -11.78 2.11 12.23
N PHE A 139 -11.07 1.01 12.03
CA PHE A 139 -9.62 0.92 11.89
C PHE A 139 -9.28 0.24 10.57
N ASN A 140 -8.06 0.45 10.08
CA ASN A 140 -7.56 -0.26 8.92
C ASN A 140 -7.42 -1.77 9.21
N SER A 141 -7.97 -2.63 8.36
CA SER A 141 -7.77 -4.08 8.48
C SER A 141 -6.45 -4.51 7.88
N ILE A 142 -5.62 -5.19 8.65
CA ILE A 142 -4.32 -5.70 8.20
C ILE A 142 -4.36 -7.23 8.36
N PRO A 143 -4.78 -7.99 7.31
CA PRO A 143 -4.97 -9.44 7.44
C PRO A 143 -3.68 -10.13 7.86
N GLY A 144 -3.73 -10.98 8.88
CA GLY A 144 -2.57 -11.70 9.44
C GLY A 144 -1.81 -10.93 10.53
N GLN A 145 -2.10 -9.65 10.76
CA GLN A 145 -1.53 -8.88 11.87
C GLN A 145 -2.43 -8.98 13.08
N GLY A 146 -1.89 -9.45 14.19
CA GLY A 146 -2.61 -9.47 15.46
C GLY A 146 -2.73 -8.08 16.07
N VAL A 147 -3.94 -7.70 16.44
CA VAL A 147 -4.25 -6.41 17.09
C VAL A 147 -5.18 -6.65 18.26
N ILE A 148 -4.88 -6.01 19.39
CA ILE A 148 -5.74 -5.94 20.57
C ILE A 148 -6.26 -4.51 20.71
N TYR A 149 -7.58 -4.37 20.80
CA TYR A 149 -8.26 -3.12 21.07
C TYR A 149 -8.75 -3.12 22.52
N SER A 150 -8.50 -2.02 23.23
CA SER A 150 -9.09 -1.79 24.55
C SER A 150 -9.60 -0.36 24.64
N ILE A 151 -10.59 -0.17 25.51
CA ILE A 151 -11.21 1.12 25.76
C ILE A 151 -11.15 1.32 27.26
N ILE A 152 -10.63 2.48 27.66
CA ILE A 152 -10.53 2.87 29.07
C ILE A 152 -11.47 4.04 29.25
N VAL A 153 -12.50 3.88 30.07
CA VAL A 153 -13.36 4.99 30.46
C VAL A 153 -12.74 5.71 31.65
N ARG A 154 -12.65 7.03 31.56
CA ARG A 154 -12.11 7.89 32.60
C ARG A 154 -13.15 8.90 33.05
N ASP A 155 -13.21 9.09 34.36
CA ASP A 155 -13.96 10.18 34.97
C ASP A 155 -13.00 11.34 35.30
N PRO A 156 -13.14 12.50 34.63
CA PRO A 156 -12.24 13.64 34.85
C PRO A 156 -12.43 14.31 36.22
N ILE A 157 -13.55 14.07 36.91
CA ILE A 157 -13.85 14.72 38.20
C ILE A 157 -13.28 13.90 39.36
N THR A 158 -13.54 12.59 39.36
CA THR A 158 -13.03 11.67 40.38
C THR A 158 -11.62 11.15 40.08
N ASN A 159 -11.13 11.41 38.85
CA ASN A 159 -9.86 10.91 38.34
C ASN A 159 -9.71 9.38 38.47
N THR A 160 -10.84 8.68 38.34
CA THR A 160 -10.94 7.22 38.34
C THR A 160 -11.10 6.70 36.92
N SER A 161 -10.70 5.45 36.68
CA SER A 161 -10.72 4.86 35.36
C SER A 161 -11.02 3.37 35.42
N ALA A 162 -11.80 2.87 34.46
CA ALA A 162 -12.10 1.45 34.32
C ALA A 162 -11.89 1.00 32.87
N SER A 163 -11.46 -0.24 32.69
CA SER A 163 -11.27 -0.83 31.35
C SER A 163 -12.50 -1.60 30.91
N TYR A 164 -12.82 -1.51 29.62
CA TYR A 164 -13.64 -2.49 28.93
C TYR A 164 -12.84 -3.78 28.74
N ILE A 165 -13.54 -4.87 28.41
CA ILE A 165 -12.90 -6.15 28.11
C ILE A 165 -12.16 -6.03 26.77
N PRO A 166 -10.83 -6.24 26.73
CA PRO A 166 -10.06 -6.11 25.50
C PRO A 166 -10.47 -7.18 24.49
N VAL A 167 -10.53 -6.81 23.22
CA VAL A 167 -10.85 -7.70 22.11
C VAL A 167 -9.69 -7.79 21.15
N HIS A 168 -9.46 -8.96 20.55
CA HIS A 168 -8.37 -9.17 19.60
C HIS A 168 -8.90 -9.59 18.23
N THR A 169 -8.12 -9.32 17.18
CA THR A 169 -8.37 -9.83 15.84
C THR A 169 -7.08 -9.93 15.04
N TYR A 170 -7.06 -10.84 14.07
CA TYR A 170 -6.04 -10.90 13.01
C TYR A 170 -6.59 -10.44 11.64
N ALA A 171 -7.82 -9.93 11.60
CA ALA A 171 -8.55 -9.56 10.38
C ALA A 171 -8.62 -10.68 9.31
N CYS A 172 -8.51 -11.94 9.74
CA CYS A 172 -8.56 -13.15 8.92
C CYS A 172 -9.11 -14.33 9.75
N SER A 173 -9.49 -15.41 9.08
CA SER A 173 -9.98 -16.63 9.75
C SER A 173 -8.87 -17.67 9.86
N PHE A 174 -8.77 -18.37 10.99
CA PHE A 174 -7.90 -19.54 11.14
C PHE A 174 -8.50 -20.83 10.58
N ALA A 175 -9.84 -20.89 10.46
CA ALA A 175 -10.56 -22.08 10.02
C ALA A 175 -10.79 -22.13 8.50
N SER A 176 -10.74 -20.98 7.82
CA SER A 176 -10.94 -20.92 6.37
C SER A 176 -9.70 -21.43 5.62
N ILE A 177 -9.90 -22.38 4.72
CA ILE A 177 -8.85 -22.88 3.82
C ILE A 177 -8.58 -21.89 2.67
N LEU A 178 -9.58 -21.08 2.30
CA LEU A 178 -9.51 -20.16 1.16
C LEU A 178 -9.02 -18.75 1.54
N ASP A 179 -9.37 -18.29 2.75
CA ASP A 179 -9.02 -16.97 3.34
C ASP A 179 -8.39 -17.15 4.73
N GLY A 180 -7.43 -18.08 4.80
CA GLY A 180 -6.71 -18.43 6.03
C GLY A 180 -5.70 -17.36 6.44
N CYS A 181 -5.50 -17.15 7.74
CA CYS A 181 -4.40 -16.30 8.24
C CYS A 181 -3.00 -16.83 7.87
N THR A 182 -2.89 -18.13 7.61
CA THR A 182 -1.63 -18.82 7.30
C THR A 182 -1.24 -18.73 5.82
N THR A 183 -2.16 -18.36 4.93
CA THR A 183 -1.86 -18.15 3.52
C THR A 183 -1.43 -16.71 3.29
N LEU A 184 -0.17 -16.38 3.62
CA LEU A 184 0.47 -15.11 3.25
C LEU A 184 0.41 -14.93 1.73
N GLY A 185 -0.67 -14.33 1.22
CA GLY A 185 -0.94 -14.10 -0.20
C GLY A 185 -1.21 -15.36 -1.02
N LYS A 186 -2.04 -15.22 -2.07
CA LYS A 186 -2.24 -16.26 -3.07
C LYS A 186 -0.95 -16.47 -3.87
N ILE A 187 -0.73 -17.69 -4.38
CA ILE A 187 0.45 -18.03 -5.21
C ILE A 187 0.55 -17.09 -6.42
N SER A 188 -0.59 -16.74 -7.02
CA SER A 188 -0.70 -15.79 -8.12
C SER A 188 -0.12 -14.41 -7.77
N THR A 189 -0.40 -13.90 -6.58
CA THR A 189 0.12 -12.64 -6.05
C THR A 189 1.64 -12.70 -5.87
N LYS A 190 2.18 -13.82 -5.34
CA LYS A 190 3.63 -14.02 -5.18
C LYS A 190 4.34 -13.99 -6.53
N VAL A 191 3.84 -14.74 -7.50
CA VAL A 191 4.41 -14.77 -8.86
C VAL A 191 4.35 -13.40 -9.52
N PHE A 192 3.25 -12.66 -9.34
CA PHE A 192 3.14 -11.32 -9.89
C PHE A 192 4.17 -10.34 -9.28
N PHE A 193 4.26 -10.32 -7.94
CA PHE A 193 5.19 -9.43 -7.26
C PHE A 193 6.66 -9.82 -7.43
N THR A 194 7.00 -11.09 -7.68
CA THR A 194 8.38 -11.49 -8.00
C THR A 194 8.83 -11.00 -9.36
N ILE A 195 8.00 -11.18 -10.39
CA ILE A 195 8.32 -10.74 -11.75
C ILE A 195 8.45 -9.21 -11.77
N THR A 196 7.50 -8.50 -11.14
CA THR A 196 7.53 -7.04 -11.08
C THR A 196 8.65 -6.52 -10.17
N GLY A 197 9.05 -7.25 -9.14
CA GLY A 197 10.22 -6.98 -8.31
C GLY A 197 11.54 -7.05 -9.05
N LEU A 198 11.75 -8.14 -9.82
CA LEU A 198 12.93 -8.31 -10.67
C LEU A 198 13.00 -7.20 -11.74
N ALA A 199 11.86 -6.86 -12.34
CA ALA A 199 11.76 -5.72 -13.26
C ALA A 199 12.07 -4.39 -12.54
N GLY A 200 11.57 -4.20 -11.32
CA GLY A 200 11.83 -3.03 -10.48
C GLY A 200 13.31 -2.88 -10.12
N LEU A 201 13.98 -3.98 -9.74
CA LEU A 201 15.42 -4.00 -9.48
C LEU A 201 16.23 -3.63 -10.74
N PHE A 202 15.83 -4.16 -11.90
CA PHE A 202 16.44 -3.79 -13.18
C PHE A 202 16.26 -2.29 -13.47
N VAL A 203 15.05 -1.76 -13.30
CA VAL A 203 14.75 -0.32 -13.50
C VAL A 203 15.52 0.54 -12.50
N CYS A 204 15.69 0.09 -11.26
CA CYS A 204 16.41 0.79 -10.20
C CYS A 204 17.89 1.06 -10.53
N PHE A 205 18.57 0.16 -11.26
CA PHE A 205 19.99 0.34 -11.61
C PHE A 205 20.27 0.67 -13.07
N LEU A 206 19.36 0.27 -13.98
CA LEU A 206 19.59 0.30 -15.43
C LEU A 206 18.45 1.00 -16.20
N GLY A 207 17.43 1.54 -15.50
CA GLY A 207 16.24 2.12 -16.10
C GLY A 207 16.56 3.20 -17.13
N HIS A 208 17.28 4.25 -16.72
CA HIS A 208 17.59 5.36 -17.62
C HIS A 208 18.43 4.95 -18.83
N ARG A 209 19.34 3.99 -18.67
CA ARG A 209 20.14 3.43 -19.77
C ARG A 209 19.27 2.72 -20.80
N PHE A 210 18.31 1.93 -20.33
CA PHE A 210 17.36 1.20 -21.15
C PHE A 210 15.99 1.87 -21.11
N PHE A 211 15.93 3.12 -21.55
CA PHE A 211 14.73 3.97 -21.51
C PHE A 211 13.46 3.30 -22.06
N LYS A 212 13.57 2.43 -23.09
CA LYS A 212 12.43 1.67 -23.62
C LYS A 212 11.83 0.70 -22.59
N CYS A 213 12.68 -0.03 -21.86
CA CYS A 213 12.26 -0.96 -20.83
C CYS A 213 11.68 -0.20 -19.64
N GLU A 214 12.29 0.92 -19.27
CA GLU A 214 11.80 1.81 -18.23
C GLU A 214 10.38 2.32 -18.54
N LEU A 215 10.17 2.89 -19.73
CA LEU A 215 8.85 3.35 -20.16
C LEU A 215 7.83 2.21 -20.18
N PHE A 216 8.23 1.01 -20.59
CA PHE A 216 7.35 -0.14 -20.53
C PHE A 216 6.95 -0.47 -19.09
N CYS A 217 7.90 -0.54 -18.15
CA CYS A 217 7.64 -0.84 -16.75
C CYS A 217 6.80 0.25 -16.05
N MET A 218 7.09 1.52 -16.29
CA MET A 218 6.34 2.64 -15.71
C MET A 218 4.93 2.72 -16.30
N GLY A 219 4.79 2.54 -17.61
CA GLY A 219 3.48 2.46 -18.27
C GLY A 219 2.67 1.23 -17.81
N PHE A 220 3.35 0.11 -17.56
CA PHE A 220 2.74 -1.08 -16.95
C PHE A 220 2.21 -0.79 -15.55
N ALA A 221 3.03 -0.18 -14.68
CA ALA A 221 2.62 0.16 -13.32
C ALA A 221 1.41 1.12 -13.30
N PHE A 222 1.47 2.19 -14.11
CA PHE A 222 0.40 3.17 -14.23
C PHE A 222 -0.90 2.55 -14.75
N GLY A 223 -0.83 1.81 -15.85
CA GLY A 223 -1.97 1.12 -16.44
C GLY A 223 -2.55 0.06 -15.51
N ALA A 224 -1.71 -0.80 -14.93
CA ALA A 224 -2.12 -1.85 -14.02
C ALA A 224 -2.84 -1.27 -12.79
N PHE A 225 -2.30 -0.23 -12.16
CA PHE A 225 -2.92 0.38 -10.98
C PHE A 225 -4.29 0.99 -11.30
N PHE A 226 -4.37 1.86 -12.32
CA PHE A 226 -5.62 2.53 -12.67
C PHE A 226 -6.72 1.55 -13.07
N PHE A 227 -6.39 0.56 -13.90
CA PHE A 227 -7.37 -0.43 -14.33
C PHE A 227 -7.70 -1.46 -13.25
N PHE A 228 -6.76 -1.77 -12.33
CA PHE A 228 -7.08 -2.59 -11.16
C PHE A 228 -8.17 -1.93 -10.32
N VAL A 229 -8.07 -0.61 -10.08
CA VAL A 229 -9.12 0.16 -9.38
C VAL A 229 -10.43 0.11 -10.17
N LEU A 230 -10.40 0.41 -11.47
CA LEU A 230 -11.60 0.43 -12.32
C LEU A 230 -12.32 -0.93 -12.36
N ILE A 231 -11.58 -2.01 -12.62
CA ILE A 231 -12.13 -3.38 -12.69
C ILE A 231 -12.71 -3.77 -11.34
N THR A 232 -12.01 -3.51 -10.23
CA THR A 232 -12.49 -3.88 -8.90
C THR A 232 -13.76 -3.12 -8.52
N ARG A 233 -13.91 -1.86 -8.95
CA ARG A 233 -15.09 -1.04 -8.68
C ARG A 233 -16.30 -1.38 -9.55
N THR A 234 -16.08 -1.89 -10.77
CA THR A 234 -17.13 -2.08 -11.78
C THR A 234 -17.57 -3.53 -11.95
N THR A 235 -16.73 -4.49 -11.54
CA THR A 235 -16.97 -5.93 -11.80
C THR A 235 -16.79 -6.77 -10.54
N MET A 236 -17.63 -7.79 -10.38
CA MET A 236 -17.48 -8.82 -9.34
C MET A 236 -16.72 -10.04 -9.88
N LEU A 237 -15.50 -9.81 -10.37
CA LEU A 237 -14.62 -10.89 -10.85
C LEU A 237 -13.84 -11.52 -9.70
N ASP A 238 -13.56 -12.82 -9.83
CA ASP A 238 -12.62 -13.50 -8.92
C ASP A 238 -11.23 -12.85 -8.97
N TYR A 239 -10.52 -12.91 -7.84
CA TYR A 239 -9.22 -12.28 -7.66
C TYR A 239 -8.20 -12.70 -8.71
N ASN A 240 -8.14 -13.99 -9.08
CA ASN A 240 -7.14 -14.47 -10.03
C ASN A 240 -7.40 -13.95 -11.45
N ILE A 241 -8.68 -13.89 -11.84
CA ILE A 241 -9.10 -13.33 -13.13
C ILE A 241 -8.81 -11.84 -13.16
N ARG A 242 -9.12 -11.13 -12.08
CA ARG A 242 -8.85 -9.70 -11.93
C ARG A 242 -7.35 -9.40 -12.06
N LEU A 243 -6.50 -10.14 -11.33
CA LEU A 243 -5.05 -9.97 -11.40
C LEU A 243 -4.53 -10.21 -12.83
N THR A 244 -5.00 -11.27 -13.49
CA THR A 244 -4.63 -11.59 -14.88
C THR A 244 -5.03 -10.48 -15.83
N LEU A 245 -6.27 -9.98 -15.74
CA LEU A 245 -6.75 -8.88 -16.58
C LEU A 245 -5.94 -7.60 -16.35
N THR A 246 -5.59 -7.30 -15.11
CA THR A 246 -4.77 -6.12 -14.78
C THR A 246 -3.34 -6.24 -15.29
N ALA A 247 -2.75 -7.44 -15.31
CA ALA A 247 -1.46 -7.68 -15.93
C ALA A 247 -1.53 -7.47 -17.45
N VAL A 248 -2.56 -7.99 -18.13
CA VAL A 248 -2.76 -7.82 -19.58
C VAL A 248 -2.91 -6.33 -19.93
N ILE A 249 -3.76 -5.61 -19.20
CA ILE A 249 -3.97 -4.17 -19.45
C ILE A 249 -2.72 -3.36 -19.08
N GLY A 250 -1.98 -3.76 -18.04
CA GLY A 250 -0.67 -3.20 -17.73
C GLY A 250 0.29 -3.32 -18.92
N VAL A 251 0.38 -4.50 -19.55
CA VAL A 251 1.21 -4.70 -20.75
C VAL A 251 0.78 -3.75 -21.87
N VAL A 252 -0.53 -3.60 -22.10
CA VAL A 252 -1.07 -2.64 -23.08
C VAL A 252 -0.67 -1.21 -22.73
N GLY A 253 -0.78 -0.80 -21.45
CA GLY A 253 -0.35 0.52 -20.98
C GLY A 253 1.15 0.78 -21.20
N GLY A 254 1.99 -0.20 -20.90
CA GLY A 254 3.43 -0.16 -21.18
C GLY A 254 3.74 -0.01 -22.67
N VAL A 255 3.08 -0.79 -23.53
CA VAL A 255 3.23 -0.70 -25.00
C VAL A 255 2.78 0.67 -25.50
N ILE A 256 1.64 1.18 -25.03
CA ILE A 256 1.13 2.51 -25.44
C ILE A 256 2.14 3.61 -25.08
N LEU A 257 2.73 3.57 -23.87
CA LEU A 257 3.69 4.60 -23.46
C LEU A 257 4.96 4.55 -24.31
N VAL A 258 5.49 3.36 -24.58
CA VAL A 258 6.65 3.15 -25.47
C VAL A 258 6.33 3.60 -26.90
N MET A 259 5.15 3.27 -27.42
CA MET A 259 4.72 3.64 -28.77
C MET A 259 4.53 5.16 -28.90
N THR A 260 4.02 5.82 -27.86
CA THR A 260 3.87 7.27 -27.80
C THR A 260 5.23 7.95 -27.88
N TRP A 261 6.21 7.50 -27.10
CA TRP A 261 7.59 7.97 -27.21
C TRP A 261 8.19 7.68 -28.58
N TRP A 262 8.01 6.47 -29.10
CA TRP A 262 8.55 6.06 -30.39
C TRP A 262 8.00 6.91 -31.54
N ARG A 263 6.69 7.22 -31.52
CA ARG A 263 5.98 7.94 -32.58
C ARG A 263 6.20 9.44 -32.54
N PHE A 264 6.04 10.05 -31.35
CA PHE A 264 6.06 11.50 -31.19
C PHE A 264 7.42 12.05 -30.77
N GLY A 265 8.28 11.21 -30.20
CA GLY A 265 9.56 11.65 -29.62
C GLY A 265 9.41 12.64 -28.46
N SER A 266 8.21 12.81 -27.92
CA SER A 266 7.95 13.74 -26.82
C SER A 266 8.41 13.13 -25.50
N VAL A 267 9.65 13.45 -25.13
CA VAL A 267 10.24 13.04 -23.85
C VAL A 267 9.46 13.64 -22.67
N MET A 268 8.98 14.86 -22.80
CA MET A 268 8.27 15.56 -21.73
C MET A 268 6.96 14.86 -21.34
N ALA A 269 6.17 14.38 -22.31
CA ALA A 269 4.93 13.65 -22.01
C ALA A 269 5.21 12.36 -21.22
N CYS A 270 6.27 11.64 -21.56
CA CYS A 270 6.68 10.44 -20.85
C CYS A 270 7.19 10.74 -19.44
N VAL A 271 8.02 11.78 -19.27
CA VAL A 271 8.54 12.19 -17.97
C VAL A 271 7.43 12.66 -17.03
N VAL A 272 6.36 13.28 -17.55
CA VAL A 272 5.18 13.62 -16.75
C VAL A 272 4.50 12.35 -16.21
N VAL A 273 4.28 11.33 -17.04
CA VAL A 273 3.68 10.05 -16.58
C VAL A 273 4.56 9.37 -15.53
N VAL A 274 5.88 9.33 -15.74
CA VAL A 274 6.83 8.80 -14.76
C VAL A 274 6.79 9.61 -13.45
N GLY A 275 6.81 10.94 -13.55
CA GLY A 275 6.72 11.84 -12.40
C GLY A 275 5.39 11.73 -11.63
N LEU A 276 4.28 11.39 -12.29
CA LEU A 276 2.99 11.11 -11.62
C LEU A 276 3.07 9.85 -10.75
N ILE A 277 3.82 8.81 -11.17
CA ILE A 277 4.02 7.60 -10.35
C ILE A 277 4.84 7.94 -9.10
N LEU A 278 5.92 8.73 -9.26
CA LEU A 278 6.67 9.21 -8.11
C LEU A 278 5.80 10.10 -7.20
N GLY A 279 5.01 11.00 -7.78
CA GLY A 279 4.06 11.85 -7.07
C GLY A 279 3.03 11.04 -6.27
N PHE A 280 2.50 9.97 -6.87
CA PHE A 280 1.60 9.02 -6.20
C PHE A 280 2.29 8.38 -5.00
N LEU A 281 3.53 7.89 -5.15
CA LEU A 281 4.27 7.27 -4.07
C LEU A 281 4.60 8.28 -2.95
N VAL A 282 5.06 9.49 -3.29
CA VAL A 282 5.35 10.56 -2.32
C VAL A 282 4.10 10.96 -1.55
N SER A 283 2.98 11.15 -2.24
CA SER A 283 1.69 11.45 -1.60
C SER A 283 1.26 10.32 -0.66
N SER A 284 1.39 9.08 -1.11
CA SER A 284 1.10 7.88 -0.29
C SER A 284 1.95 7.83 0.98
N ILE A 285 3.25 8.14 0.89
CA ILE A 285 4.14 8.22 2.06
C ILE A 285 3.69 9.31 3.03
N VAL A 286 3.33 10.50 2.54
CA VAL A 286 2.86 11.60 3.40
C VAL A 286 1.61 11.18 4.19
N PHE A 287 0.63 10.55 3.54
CA PHE A 287 -0.59 10.09 4.21
C PHE A 287 -0.41 8.82 5.06
N PHE A 288 0.68 8.08 4.87
CA PHE A 288 1.06 6.96 5.74
C PHE A 288 1.62 7.46 7.09
N THR A 289 2.13 8.70 7.16
CA THR A 289 2.55 9.31 8.42
C THR A 289 1.35 9.71 9.29
N PRO A 290 1.53 10.04 10.59
CA PRO A 290 0.46 10.51 11.46
C PRO A 290 -0.30 11.75 10.94
N LEU A 291 0.25 12.46 9.95
CA LEU A 291 -0.45 13.54 9.25
C LEU A 291 -1.73 13.05 8.56
N GLY A 292 -1.77 11.82 8.05
CA GLY A 292 -2.94 11.27 7.37
C GLY A 292 -4.13 10.98 8.28
N ASP A 293 -3.90 10.88 9.59
CA ASP A 293 -4.92 10.53 10.59
C ASP A 293 -5.63 11.76 11.20
N LEU A 294 -5.24 12.97 10.77
CA LEU A 294 -5.89 14.19 11.21
C LEU A 294 -7.37 14.18 10.81
N ALA A 295 -8.23 14.66 11.72
CA ALA A 295 -9.69 14.70 11.52
C ALA A 295 -10.11 15.39 10.21
N VAL A 296 -9.32 16.36 9.74
CA VAL A 296 -9.53 17.08 8.48
C VAL A 296 -9.53 16.15 7.26
N PHE A 297 -8.68 15.11 7.26
CA PHE A 297 -8.53 14.17 6.14
C PHE A 297 -9.56 13.03 6.13
N ARG A 298 -10.46 12.99 7.12
CA ARG A 298 -11.64 12.12 7.08
C ARG A 298 -12.67 12.60 6.06
N ASN A 299 -12.64 13.88 5.67
CA ASN A 299 -13.44 14.36 4.54
C ASN A 299 -12.78 13.94 3.22
N ASP A 300 -13.49 13.14 2.42
CA ASP A 300 -12.99 12.62 1.15
C ASP A 300 -12.61 13.70 0.15
N VAL A 301 -13.38 14.80 0.08
CA VAL A 301 -13.07 15.89 -0.86
C VAL A 301 -11.73 16.52 -0.51
N VAL A 302 -11.51 16.81 0.76
CA VAL A 302 -10.27 17.44 1.24
C VAL A 302 -9.09 16.50 1.02
N PHE A 303 -9.25 15.21 1.34
CA PHE A 303 -8.23 14.20 1.11
C PHE A 303 -7.86 14.08 -0.37
N TRP A 304 -8.82 13.87 -1.27
CA TRP A 304 -8.52 13.64 -2.69
C TRP A 304 -7.95 14.88 -3.37
N VAL A 305 -8.38 16.09 -3.00
CA VAL A 305 -7.81 17.33 -3.51
C VAL A 305 -6.36 17.48 -3.06
N THR A 306 -6.08 17.34 -1.76
CA THR A 306 -4.72 17.46 -1.23
C THR A 306 -3.79 16.37 -1.77
N PHE A 307 -4.25 15.13 -1.84
CA PHE A 307 -3.55 14.03 -2.47
C PHE A 307 -3.20 14.34 -3.93
N SER A 308 -4.19 14.77 -4.72
CA SER A 308 -3.98 15.11 -6.13
C SER A 308 -3.03 16.30 -6.32
N CYS A 309 -3.08 17.31 -5.45
CA CYS A 309 -2.15 18.43 -5.47
C CYS A 309 -0.70 17.96 -5.28
N ILE A 310 -0.44 17.10 -4.28
CA ILE A 310 0.92 16.56 -4.05
C ILE A 310 1.38 15.74 -5.27
N VAL A 311 0.49 14.89 -5.82
CA VAL A 311 0.77 14.07 -7.01
C VAL A 311 1.15 14.94 -8.21
N LEU A 312 0.52 16.10 -8.40
CA LEU A 312 0.80 17.00 -9.52
C LEU A 312 2.02 17.90 -9.31
N ILE A 313 2.30 18.31 -8.06
CA ILE A 313 3.47 19.16 -7.75
C ILE A 313 4.78 18.46 -8.09
N VAL A 314 4.88 17.15 -7.82
CA VAL A 314 6.10 16.36 -8.06
C VAL A 314 6.54 16.37 -9.54
N PRO A 315 5.71 15.98 -10.53
CA PRO A 315 6.10 16.08 -11.93
C PRO A 315 6.35 17.52 -12.37
N LEU A 316 5.57 18.51 -11.89
CA LEU A 316 5.79 19.92 -12.21
C LEU A 316 7.17 20.42 -11.79
N PHE A 317 7.64 20.00 -10.61
CA PHE A 317 9.00 20.28 -10.15
C PHE A 317 10.06 19.66 -11.07
N PHE A 318 9.87 18.39 -11.45
CA PHE A 318 10.81 17.67 -12.29
C PHE A 318 10.78 18.04 -13.79
N ILE A 319 9.78 18.79 -14.27
CA ILE A 319 9.79 19.37 -15.63
C ILE A 319 11.04 20.23 -15.87
N ARG A 320 11.54 20.91 -14.83
CA ARG A 320 12.72 21.77 -14.94
C ARG A 320 14.01 20.96 -15.19
N TRP A 321 14.08 19.75 -14.63
CA TRP A 321 15.22 18.83 -14.70
C TRP A 321 14.74 17.39 -14.99
N PRO A 322 14.27 17.12 -16.23
CA PRO A 322 13.59 15.87 -16.55
C PRO A 322 14.49 14.64 -16.43
N ARG A 323 15.79 14.78 -16.71
CA ARG A 323 16.78 13.70 -16.56
C ARG A 323 16.92 13.26 -15.11
N GLU A 324 17.16 14.22 -14.22
CA GLU A 324 17.33 13.97 -12.79
C GLU A 324 16.05 13.35 -12.22
N GLY A 325 14.89 13.93 -12.55
CA GLY A 325 13.59 13.42 -12.13
C GLY A 325 13.29 11.99 -12.59
N ASN A 326 13.70 11.64 -13.81
CA ASN A 326 13.55 10.29 -14.34
C ASN A 326 14.44 9.30 -13.59
N ILE A 327 15.71 9.64 -13.36
CA ILE A 327 16.66 8.81 -12.62
C ILE A 327 16.21 8.63 -11.16
N THR A 328 15.76 9.70 -10.50
CA THR A 328 15.23 9.62 -9.12
C THR A 328 13.99 8.75 -9.04
N THR A 329 13.08 8.85 -10.01
CA THR A 329 11.88 8.02 -10.06
C THR A 329 12.23 6.55 -10.23
N CYS A 330 13.15 6.22 -11.15
CA CYS A 330 13.62 4.85 -11.36
C CYS A 330 14.22 4.25 -10.10
N GLY A 331 15.06 4.99 -9.38
CA GLY A 331 15.67 4.54 -8.13
C GLY A 331 14.64 4.30 -7.03
N ILE A 332 13.79 5.29 -6.74
CA ILE A 332 12.83 5.23 -5.62
C ILE A 332 11.73 4.19 -5.89
N VAL A 333 11.07 4.28 -7.05
CA VAL A 333 9.96 3.39 -7.41
C VAL A 333 10.47 1.98 -7.68
N GLY A 334 11.60 1.84 -8.38
CA GLY A 334 12.22 0.54 -8.64
C GLY A 334 12.63 -0.18 -7.34
N ALA A 335 13.20 0.54 -6.38
CA ALA A 335 13.51 -0.01 -5.06
C ALA A 335 12.24 -0.36 -4.26
N TYR A 336 11.19 0.46 -4.33
CA TYR A 336 9.92 0.16 -3.67
C TYR A 336 9.26 -1.12 -4.22
N MET A 337 9.37 -1.39 -5.52
CA MET A 337 8.89 -2.65 -6.10
C MET A 337 9.58 -3.88 -5.49
N VAL A 338 10.87 -3.79 -5.13
CA VAL A 338 11.59 -4.87 -4.42
C VAL A 338 11.03 -5.05 -3.01
N VAL A 339 10.71 -3.97 -2.31
CA VAL A 339 10.05 -4.02 -0.99
C VAL A 339 8.71 -4.74 -1.09
N LEU A 340 7.89 -4.42 -2.10
CA LEU A 340 6.62 -5.11 -2.34
C LEU A 340 6.80 -6.61 -2.64
N THR A 341 7.88 -6.99 -3.33
CA THR A 341 8.21 -8.39 -3.53
C THR A 341 8.54 -9.10 -2.24
N VAL A 342 9.38 -8.51 -1.39
CA VAL A 342 9.72 -9.08 -0.09
C VAL A 342 8.47 -9.23 0.77
N ASN A 343 7.60 -8.21 0.77
CA ASN A 343 6.31 -8.24 1.45
C ASN A 343 5.38 -9.39 1.00
N ALA A 344 5.51 -9.88 -0.24
CA ALA A 344 4.73 -11.03 -0.70
C ALA A 344 5.14 -12.35 -0.02
N TYR A 345 6.32 -12.39 0.61
CA TYR A 345 6.87 -13.57 1.29
C TYR A 345 6.98 -13.40 2.80
N THR A 346 7.25 -12.17 3.25
CA THR A 346 7.36 -11.82 4.66
C THR A 346 6.28 -10.81 5.01
N TYR A 347 5.68 -10.95 6.19
CA TYR A 347 4.78 -9.92 6.69
C TYR A 347 5.56 -8.62 6.89
N THR A 348 5.19 -7.56 6.19
CA THR A 348 5.77 -6.22 6.40
C THR A 348 4.66 -5.17 6.28
N SER A 349 4.82 -4.08 6.99
CA SER A 349 3.81 -3.05 7.05
C SER A 349 3.95 -2.02 5.91
N LEU A 350 5.11 -2.01 5.23
CA LEU A 350 5.43 -1.06 4.15
C LEU A 350 4.58 -1.18 2.89
N SER A 351 3.99 -2.34 2.62
CA SER A 351 3.06 -2.48 1.48
C SER A 351 1.78 -1.65 1.66
N TYR A 352 1.44 -1.31 2.91
CA TYR A 352 0.27 -0.51 3.25
C TYR A 352 0.40 0.96 2.82
N ILE A 353 1.62 1.45 2.56
CA ILE A 353 1.83 2.78 1.95
C ILE A 353 0.94 2.95 0.72
N THR A 354 0.97 2.00 -0.22
CA THR A 354 0.11 2.05 -1.42
C THR A 354 -1.23 1.33 -1.25
N MET A 355 -1.31 0.31 -0.38
CA MET A 355 -2.57 -0.42 -0.19
C MET A 355 -3.63 0.41 0.53
N ASP A 356 -3.28 1.33 1.43
CA ASP A 356 -4.26 2.15 2.14
C ASP A 356 -4.97 3.12 1.19
N ILE A 357 -4.21 3.71 0.27
CA ILE A 357 -4.77 4.51 -0.82
C ILE A 357 -5.67 3.64 -1.72
N LEU A 358 -5.24 2.41 -2.02
CA LEU A 358 -6.06 1.47 -2.79
C LEU A 358 -7.36 1.13 -2.06
N LYS A 359 -7.32 0.85 -0.75
CA LYS A 359 -8.51 0.57 0.06
C LYS A 359 -9.47 1.75 0.05
N ARG A 360 -8.97 2.98 0.12
CA ARG A 360 -9.79 4.19 0.04
C ARG A 360 -10.41 4.41 -1.34
N PHE A 361 -9.72 4.03 -2.43
CA PHE A 361 -10.33 4.01 -3.77
C PHE A 361 -11.45 2.97 -3.89
N LEU A 362 -11.31 1.83 -3.21
CA LEU A 362 -12.23 0.71 -3.34
C LEU A 362 -13.46 0.83 -2.44
N ASN A 363 -13.28 1.29 -1.20
CA ASN A 363 -14.33 1.41 -0.19
C ASN A 363 -14.55 2.88 0.21
N SER A 364 -15.76 3.39 -0.02
CA SER A 364 -16.15 4.75 0.37
C SER A 364 -16.21 4.96 1.88
N ASN A 365 -16.43 3.89 2.66
CA ASN A 365 -16.52 3.98 4.12
C ASN A 365 -15.14 4.03 4.80
N PHE A 366 -14.08 3.74 4.06
CA PHE A 366 -12.71 3.75 4.58
C PHE A 366 -12.23 5.15 5.02
N SER A 367 -12.92 6.21 4.61
CA SER A 367 -12.63 7.59 5.03
C SER A 367 -12.72 7.81 6.55
N ARG A 368 -13.43 6.92 7.26
CA ARG A 368 -13.59 6.95 8.72
C ARG A 368 -12.55 6.11 9.46
N ALA A 369 -11.75 5.32 8.73
CA ALA A 369 -10.85 4.36 9.33
C ALA A 369 -9.55 5.02 9.80
N PHE A 370 -9.10 4.70 11.02
CA PHE A 370 -7.76 5.05 11.49
C PHE A 370 -6.71 4.24 10.75
N ILE A 371 -5.73 4.93 10.17
CA ILE A 371 -4.59 4.33 9.49
C ILE A 371 -3.47 4.19 10.51
N SER A 372 -3.62 3.22 11.41
CA SER A 372 -2.57 2.80 12.32
C SER A 372 -1.93 1.52 11.81
N VAL A 373 -0.61 1.54 11.70
CA VAL A 373 0.18 0.46 11.13
C VAL A 373 1.31 0.14 12.12
N PRO A 374 1.58 -1.14 12.44
CA PRO A 374 2.70 -1.48 13.31
C PRO A 374 4.00 -1.10 12.61
N LEU A 375 4.90 -0.42 13.31
CA LEU A 375 6.29 -0.23 12.86
C LEU A 375 7.15 -1.10 13.76
N GLN A 376 7.40 -2.33 13.33
CA GLN A 376 8.25 -3.27 14.07
C GLN A 376 9.68 -3.27 13.55
N ASN A 377 10.55 -4.04 14.19
CA ASN A 377 11.97 -4.14 13.81
C ASN A 377 12.16 -4.56 12.35
N ILE A 378 11.27 -5.42 11.83
CA ILE A 378 11.31 -5.88 10.42
C ILE A 378 11.08 -4.69 9.48
N ASP A 379 10.16 -3.80 9.80
CA ASP A 379 9.89 -2.61 8.99
C ASP A 379 11.06 -1.64 8.99
N PHE A 380 11.71 -1.41 10.15
CA PHE A 380 12.92 -0.58 10.20
C PHE A 380 14.02 -1.15 9.30
N ILE A 381 14.24 -2.46 9.33
CA ILE A 381 15.19 -3.13 8.44
C ILE A 381 14.77 -2.91 6.98
N MET A 382 13.51 -3.11 6.64
CA MET A 382 13.02 -2.95 5.27
C MET A 382 13.08 -1.50 4.77
N ILE A 383 12.85 -0.50 5.63
CA ILE A 383 13.05 0.92 5.31
C ILE A 383 14.53 1.19 5.01
N THR A 384 15.45 0.65 5.82
CA THR A 384 16.89 0.84 5.55
C THR A 384 17.29 0.20 4.22
N VAL A 385 16.80 -1.00 3.91
CA VAL A 385 17.03 -1.67 2.63
C VAL A 385 16.49 -0.83 1.47
N TRP A 386 15.27 -0.30 1.61
CA TRP A 386 14.64 0.55 0.60
C TRP A 386 15.46 1.81 0.31
N VAL A 387 15.87 2.53 1.36
CA VAL A 387 16.66 3.77 1.24
C VAL A 387 18.02 3.46 0.61
N VAL A 388 18.71 2.41 1.05
CA VAL A 388 20.02 2.02 0.50
C VAL A 388 19.91 1.62 -0.97
N LEU A 389 18.90 0.85 -1.35
CA LEU A 389 18.64 0.48 -2.74
C LEU A 389 18.32 1.70 -3.61
N ALA A 390 17.46 2.60 -3.12
CA ALA A 390 17.09 3.80 -3.86
C ALA A 390 18.30 4.74 -4.08
N VAL A 391 19.07 5.03 -3.01
CA VAL A 391 20.24 5.90 -3.09
C VAL A 391 21.33 5.29 -3.97
N SER A 392 21.63 3.99 -3.79
CA SER A 392 22.61 3.31 -4.64
C SER A 392 22.19 3.28 -6.10
N GLY A 393 20.91 3.00 -6.40
CA GLY A 393 20.35 3.05 -7.75
C GLY A 393 20.51 4.42 -8.40
N ILE A 394 20.13 5.49 -7.69
CA ILE A 394 20.26 6.88 -8.15
C ILE A 394 21.73 7.22 -8.43
N VAL A 395 22.62 6.98 -7.47
CA VAL A 395 24.06 7.32 -7.60
C VAL A 395 24.69 6.56 -8.76
N VAL A 396 24.40 5.27 -8.91
CA VAL A 396 24.92 4.45 -10.01
C VAL A 396 24.42 4.96 -11.37
N GLN A 397 23.14 5.29 -11.50
CA GLN A 397 22.58 5.84 -12.74
C GLN A 397 23.16 7.22 -13.07
N LEU A 398 23.29 8.11 -12.09
CA LEU A 398 23.89 9.44 -12.28
C LEU A 398 25.35 9.34 -12.71
N TYR A 399 26.12 8.47 -12.07
CA TYR A 399 27.54 8.28 -12.38
C TYR A 399 27.75 7.73 -13.79
N ARG A 400 27.02 6.67 -14.16
CA ARG A 400 27.17 6.00 -15.46
C ARG A 400 26.74 6.86 -16.64
N GLU A 401 25.74 7.69 -16.45
CA GLU A 401 25.11 8.45 -17.52
C GLU A 401 25.67 9.87 -17.63
N ARG A 402 26.60 10.28 -16.75
CA ARG A 402 27.17 11.64 -16.69
C ARG A 402 27.68 12.16 -18.03
N SER A 403 28.30 11.31 -18.85
CA SER A 403 28.90 11.69 -20.14
C SER A 403 27.97 11.45 -21.35
N ARG A 404 26.73 11.03 -21.13
CA ARG A 404 25.77 10.69 -22.18
C ARG A 404 24.75 11.82 -22.40
N PRO A 405 24.13 11.88 -23.60
CA PRO A 405 23.04 12.82 -23.86
C PRO A 405 21.87 12.60 -22.89
N PHE A 406 21.15 13.67 -22.56
CA PHE A 406 20.09 13.68 -21.53
C PHE A 406 19.00 12.61 -21.71
N PHE A 407 18.64 12.30 -22.96
CA PHE A 407 17.72 11.22 -23.32
C PHE A 407 18.13 10.62 -24.67
N PRO A 408 17.85 9.34 -24.92
CA PRO A 408 18.10 8.74 -26.22
C PRO A 408 17.20 9.39 -27.29
N PRO A 409 17.73 9.74 -28.48
CA PRO A 409 16.94 10.29 -29.57
C PRO A 409 15.85 9.31 -30.03
N SER A 410 14.70 9.83 -30.45
CA SER A 410 13.58 8.97 -30.85
C SER A 410 13.90 8.26 -32.19
N PRO A 411 13.70 6.93 -32.28
CA PRO A 411 14.06 6.17 -33.48
C PRO A 411 13.31 6.64 -34.74
N TYR A 412 12.07 7.08 -34.60
CA TYR A 412 11.28 7.58 -35.73
C TYR A 412 11.82 8.92 -36.25
N VAL A 413 12.20 9.84 -35.37
CA VAL A 413 12.80 11.13 -35.79
C VAL A 413 14.16 10.89 -36.42
N MET A 414 14.98 10.01 -35.84
CA MET A 414 16.25 9.59 -36.44
C MET A 414 16.04 8.96 -37.82
N TRP A 415 15.07 8.05 -37.96
CA TRP A 415 14.74 7.43 -39.25
C TRP A 415 14.26 8.46 -40.28
N ARG A 416 13.45 9.43 -39.87
CA ARG A 416 13.00 10.51 -40.76
C ARG A 416 14.16 11.41 -41.18
N GLN A 417 15.02 11.80 -40.25
CA GLN A 417 16.23 12.58 -40.54
C GLN A 417 17.16 11.83 -41.48
N GLU A 418 17.36 10.54 -41.25
CA GLU A 418 18.18 9.65 -42.08
C GLU A 418 17.58 9.49 -43.49
N ARG A 419 16.25 9.38 -43.58
CA ARG A 419 15.54 9.30 -44.87
C ARG A 419 15.65 10.61 -45.65
N GLU A 420 15.57 11.76 -44.99
CA GLU A 420 15.79 13.05 -45.63
C GLU A 420 17.27 13.21 -46.05
N ARG A 421 18.23 12.81 -45.19
CA ARG A 421 19.66 12.78 -45.57
C ARG A 421 19.90 11.96 -46.83
N ARG A 422 19.28 10.77 -46.95
CA ARG A 422 19.40 9.90 -48.13
C ARG A 422 18.80 10.51 -49.40
N LYS A 423 17.84 11.44 -49.28
CA LYS A 423 17.30 12.17 -50.44
C LYS A 423 18.21 13.32 -50.86
N THR A 424 18.82 14.01 -49.91
CA THR A 424 19.63 15.22 -50.19
C THR A 424 21.10 14.90 -50.45
N ASN A 425 21.61 13.78 -49.96
CA ASN A 425 23.01 13.39 -50.10
C ASN A 425 23.21 12.53 -51.35
N VAL A 426 23.49 13.18 -52.48
CA VAL A 426 23.77 12.53 -53.78
C VAL A 426 25.01 11.63 -53.72
N LEU A 427 25.92 11.88 -52.77
CA LEU A 427 27.14 11.10 -52.55
C LEU A 427 26.92 9.87 -51.67
N ASP A 428 25.69 9.62 -51.20
CA ASP A 428 25.38 8.40 -50.45
C ASP A 428 25.49 7.17 -51.38
N PRO A 429 26.32 6.15 -51.06
CA PRO A 429 26.47 4.96 -51.88
C PRO A 429 25.14 4.26 -52.19
N SER A 430 24.12 4.46 -51.35
CA SER A 430 22.78 3.91 -51.54
C SER A 430 22.02 4.52 -52.73
N HIS A 431 22.39 5.72 -53.19
CA HIS A 431 21.87 6.32 -54.43
C HIS A 431 22.37 5.61 -55.70
N HIS A 432 23.54 4.96 -55.61
CA HIS A 432 24.13 4.22 -56.72
C HIS A 432 23.72 2.74 -56.74
N ILE A 433 22.90 2.29 -55.78
CA ILE A 433 22.39 0.92 -55.77
C ILE A 433 21.21 0.84 -56.75
N PRO A 434 21.31 0.06 -57.84
CA PRO A 434 20.22 -0.08 -58.80
C PRO A 434 18.97 -0.65 -58.12
N SER A 435 17.80 -0.28 -58.65
CA SER A 435 16.50 -0.72 -58.14
C SER A 435 16.45 -2.25 -58.01
N PHE A 436 15.70 -2.76 -57.04
CA PHE A 436 15.57 -4.20 -56.79
C PHE A 436 15.23 -5.02 -58.05
N PRO A 437 14.30 -4.58 -58.94
CA PRO A 437 14.08 -5.27 -60.22
C PRO A 437 15.30 -5.24 -61.14
N ALA A 438 16.05 -4.14 -61.20
CA ALA A 438 17.29 -4.06 -62.00
C ALA A 438 18.39 -5.00 -61.46
N ARG A 439 18.48 -5.18 -60.13
CA ARG A 439 19.39 -6.16 -59.50
C ARG A 439 18.99 -7.61 -59.80
N LEU A 440 17.69 -7.90 -59.76
CA LEU A 440 17.14 -9.21 -60.11
C LEU A 440 17.40 -9.53 -61.59
N LEU A 441 17.20 -8.56 -62.47
CA LEU A 441 17.42 -8.69 -63.91
C LEU A 441 18.91 -8.80 -64.25
N ALA A 442 19.78 -8.09 -63.53
CA ALA A 442 21.24 -8.23 -63.64
C ALA A 442 21.73 -9.61 -63.18
N ARG A 443 21.22 -10.13 -62.06
CA ARG A 443 21.52 -11.50 -61.60
C ARG A 443 20.99 -12.57 -62.55
N ALA A 444 19.78 -12.39 -63.09
CA ALA A 444 19.21 -13.28 -64.09
C ALA A 444 20.04 -13.27 -65.39
N ARG A 445 20.53 -12.09 -65.82
CA ARG A 445 21.44 -11.96 -66.97
C ARG A 445 22.82 -12.55 -66.72
N GLN A 446 23.31 -12.53 -65.48
CA GLN A 446 24.56 -13.21 -65.11
C GLN A 446 24.43 -14.73 -65.13
N LEU A 447 23.24 -15.27 -64.83
CA LEU A 447 22.96 -16.70 -64.91
C LEU A 447 22.79 -17.21 -66.35
N THR A 448 22.48 -16.34 -67.31
CA THR A 448 22.30 -16.71 -68.73
C THR A 448 23.52 -16.44 -69.60
N ARG A 449 24.58 -15.80 -69.08
CA ARG A 449 25.81 -15.54 -69.83
C ARG A 449 26.88 -16.57 -69.48
N HIS A 450 27.35 -17.30 -70.49
CA HIS A 450 28.54 -18.14 -70.38
C HIS A 450 29.75 -17.26 -70.01
N THR A 451 30.56 -17.73 -69.07
CA THR A 451 31.76 -17.07 -68.56
C THR A 451 32.81 -16.91 -69.67
N GLU A 452 33.09 -15.66 -70.06
CA GLU A 452 34.35 -15.30 -70.73
C GLU A 452 35.40 -14.93 -69.66
N PRO A 453 36.69 -15.24 -69.90
CA PRO A 453 37.74 -15.07 -68.90
C PRO A 453 38.00 -13.59 -68.61
N ALA A 454 38.25 -13.29 -67.34
CA ALA A 454 38.42 -11.95 -66.81
C ALA A 454 39.66 -11.26 -67.42
N GLY A 455 39.42 -10.19 -68.20
CA GLY A 455 40.43 -9.17 -68.46
C GLY A 455 40.65 -8.32 -67.21
N GLU A 456 41.93 -8.12 -66.87
CA GLU A 456 42.43 -7.31 -65.75
C GLU A 456 41.62 -6.04 -65.52
N ARG A 457 41.05 -5.94 -64.31
CA ARG A 457 40.61 -4.66 -63.74
C ARG A 457 41.65 -4.19 -62.75
N THR A 458 42.45 -3.23 -63.16
CA THR A 458 43.26 -2.41 -62.27
C THR A 458 42.34 -1.75 -61.22
N PRO A 459 42.66 -1.82 -59.92
CA PRO A 459 41.89 -1.11 -58.91
C PRO A 459 42.18 0.39 -59.03
N LEU A 460 41.14 1.18 -59.30
CA LEU A 460 41.17 2.62 -59.06
C LEU A 460 41.25 2.83 -57.55
N LEU A 461 42.37 3.45 -57.14
CA LEU A 461 42.65 3.96 -55.80
C LEU A 461 41.47 4.80 -55.28
N LEU A 462 41.01 4.48 -54.06
CA LEU A 462 40.18 5.31 -53.22
C LEU A 462 40.68 5.20 -51.78
#